data_AF-A0AAW1V6V5-F1
#
_entry.id   AF-A0AAW1V6V5-F1
#
_cell.length_a   1.000
_cell.length_b   1.000
_cell.length_c   1.000
_cell.angle_alpha   90.00
_cell.angle_beta   90.00
_cell.angle_gamma   90.00
#
_symmetry.space_group_name_H-M   'P 1'
#
loop_
_entity.id
_entity.type
_entity.pdbx_description
1 polymer ?
#
loop_
_entity_poly.entity_id
_entity_poly.type
_entity_poly.pdbx_seq_one_letter_code
_entity_poly.pdbx_strand_id
1 'polypeptide(L)'
;VLPACVTEEWILLCTEILQKSSFKDLLSILKDMMILLCQFIQSQEDKETYSTLIQALKYCVQQSGIVIQNFLSTYSTLEDEIIVTDSLVDLMSLLPLPVKQSEGLSLLSLISEQSLKNLGKDKKFVERICKIKDVKICQVLAQRILN
;
A
#
# COMPACT_ATOMS: atom_id res chain seq x y z
N VAL A 1 12.28 -16.62 10.69
CA VAL A 1 11.84 -16.65 9.27
C VAL A 1 10.38 -17.05 9.28
N LEU A 2 9.46 -16.14 8.93
CA LEU A 2 8.03 -16.48 8.83
C LEU A 2 7.82 -17.40 7.61
N PRO A 3 6.95 -18.41 7.70
CA PRO A 3 6.83 -19.44 6.67
C PRO A 3 6.31 -18.87 5.35
N ALA A 4 6.85 -19.38 4.25
CA ALA A 4 6.53 -18.97 2.88
C ALA A 4 5.07 -19.28 2.45
N CYS A 5 4.31 -19.99 3.28
CA CYS A 5 2.97 -20.48 2.97
C CYS A 5 1.86 -19.44 3.16
N VAL A 6 2.07 -18.43 4.02
CA VAL A 6 1.02 -17.50 4.50
C VAL A 6 0.33 -16.68 3.39
N THR A 7 0.92 -16.61 2.19
CA THR A 7 0.32 -15.93 1.03
C THR A 7 -1.02 -16.58 0.62
N GLU A 8 -1.15 -17.90 0.69
CA GLU A 8 -2.38 -18.60 0.28
C GLU A 8 -3.52 -18.33 1.27
N GLU A 9 -3.26 -18.40 2.58
CA GLU A 9 -4.27 -18.10 3.60
C GLU A 9 -4.71 -16.63 3.56
N TRP A 10 -3.76 -15.72 3.29
CA TRP A 10 -4.07 -14.29 3.20
C TRP A 10 -4.96 -13.99 1.99
N ILE A 11 -4.66 -14.58 0.83
CA ILE A 11 -5.50 -14.48 -0.37
C ILE A 11 -6.87 -15.11 -0.12
N LEU A 12 -6.93 -16.27 0.52
CA LEU A 12 -8.18 -16.96 0.85
C LEU A 12 -9.08 -16.07 1.72
N LEU A 13 -8.55 -15.53 2.82
CA LEU A 13 -9.28 -14.60 3.69
C LEU A 13 -9.79 -13.38 2.95
N CYS A 14 -8.95 -12.76 2.12
CA CYS A 14 -9.36 -11.60 1.33
C CYS A 14 -10.45 -11.96 0.29
N THR A 15 -10.39 -13.17 -0.27
CA THR A 15 -11.41 -13.71 -1.19
C THR A 15 -12.73 -13.93 -0.46
N GLU A 16 -12.71 -14.50 0.75
CA GLU A 16 -13.91 -14.68 1.57
C GLU A 16 -14.55 -13.36 1.99
N ILE A 17 -13.74 -12.32 2.25
CA ILE A 17 -14.23 -10.97 2.50
C ILE A 17 -14.92 -10.42 1.24
N LEU A 18 -14.27 -10.51 0.07
CA LEU A 18 -14.84 -10.06 -1.21
C LEU A 18 -16.11 -10.78 -1.62
N GLN A 19 -16.31 -12.02 -1.20
CA GLN A 19 -17.58 -12.72 -1.43
C GLN A 19 -18.75 -12.08 -0.66
N LYS A 20 -18.45 -11.29 0.37
CA LYS A 20 -19.43 -10.67 1.27
C LYS A 20 -19.44 -9.14 1.20
N SER A 21 -18.42 -8.52 0.57
CA SER A 21 -18.23 -7.08 0.52
C SER A 21 -17.64 -6.61 -0.82
N SER A 22 -17.57 -5.29 -1.04
CA SER A 22 -16.95 -4.75 -2.25
C SER A 22 -15.41 -4.78 -2.17
N PHE A 23 -14.74 -4.65 -3.31
CA PHE A 23 -13.28 -4.49 -3.37
C PHE A 23 -12.80 -3.23 -2.65
N LYS A 24 -13.57 -2.15 -2.73
CA LYS A 24 -13.34 -0.94 -1.97
C LYS A 24 -13.33 -1.19 -0.46
N ASP A 25 -14.24 -2.01 0.05
CA ASP A 25 -14.30 -2.35 1.48
C ASP A 25 -13.07 -3.17 1.90
N LEU A 26 -12.69 -4.18 1.11
CA LEU A 26 -11.48 -4.97 1.36
C LEU A 26 -10.25 -4.05 1.42
N LEU A 27 -10.09 -3.17 0.44
CA LEU A 27 -8.97 -2.25 0.38
C LEU A 27 -8.95 -1.29 1.58
N SER A 28 -10.12 -0.80 2.02
CA SER A 28 -10.23 0.02 3.23
C SER A 28 -9.78 -0.76 4.46
N ILE A 29 -10.22 -2.01 4.63
CA ILE A 29 -9.82 -2.87 5.74
C ILE A 29 -8.30 -3.08 5.75
N LEU A 30 -7.71 -3.42 4.59
CA LEU A 30 -6.26 -3.60 4.48
C LEU A 30 -5.52 -2.30 4.80
N LYS A 31 -6.00 -1.15 4.30
CA LYS A 31 -5.42 0.16 4.58
C LYS A 31 -5.46 0.46 6.08
N ASP A 32 -6.62 0.35 6.71
CA ASP A 32 -6.82 0.66 8.12
C ASP A 32 -5.98 -0.25 9.02
N MET A 33 -5.90 -1.55 8.69
CA MET A 33 -5.02 -2.49 9.38
C MET A 33 -3.54 -2.06 9.26
N MET A 34 -3.07 -1.71 8.06
CA MET A 34 -1.69 -1.25 7.89
C MET A 34 -1.41 0.05 8.65
N ILE A 35 -2.37 0.98 8.69
CA ILE A 35 -2.24 2.23 9.44
C ILE A 35 -2.11 1.94 10.94
N LEU A 36 -2.97 1.09 11.48
CA LEU A 36 -2.91 0.69 12.89
C LEU A 36 -1.59 0.02 13.24
N LEU A 37 -1.09 -0.87 12.38
CA LEU A 37 0.23 -1.48 12.54
C LEU A 37 1.35 -0.44 12.52
N CYS A 38 1.30 0.53 11.61
CA CYS A 38 2.28 1.62 11.56
C CYS A 38 2.27 2.44 12.84
N GLN A 39 1.09 2.82 13.34
CA GLN A 39 0.94 3.57 14.59
C GLN A 39 1.46 2.78 15.80
N PHE A 40 1.09 1.49 15.89
CA PHE A 40 1.57 0.60 16.94
C PHE A 40 3.09 0.45 16.94
N ILE A 41 3.71 0.32 15.75
CA ILE A 41 5.16 0.19 15.63
C ILE A 41 5.84 1.50 16.01
N GLN A 42 5.31 2.63 15.58
CA GLN A 42 5.85 3.95 15.92
C GLN A 42 5.74 4.29 17.40
N SER A 43 4.84 3.66 18.16
CA SER A 43 4.73 3.84 19.60
C SER A 43 5.70 2.98 20.43
N GLN A 44 6.49 2.10 19.79
CA GLN A 44 7.45 1.25 20.52
C GLN A 44 8.74 2.02 20.82
N GLU A 45 9.10 2.10 22.10
CA GLU A 45 10.34 2.76 22.55
C GLU A 45 11.56 1.83 22.49
N ASP A 46 11.32 0.52 22.62
CA ASP A 46 12.38 -0.49 22.58
C ASP A 46 12.87 -0.75 21.14
N LYS A 47 14.20 -0.62 20.93
CA LYS A 47 14.82 -0.71 19.60
C LYS A 47 14.76 -2.12 19.00
N GLU A 48 14.91 -3.15 19.83
CA GLU A 48 14.92 -4.55 19.36
C GLU A 48 13.52 -4.97 18.89
N THR A 49 12.52 -4.65 19.71
CA THR A 49 11.09 -4.83 19.40
C THR A 49 10.71 -4.05 18.15
N TYR A 50 11.10 -2.77 18.06
CA TYR A 50 10.84 -1.94 16.88
C TYR A 50 11.42 -2.56 15.60
N SER A 51 12.67 -3.02 15.62
CA SER A 51 13.32 -3.65 14.48
C SER A 51 12.58 -4.92 14.03
N THR A 52 12.20 -5.77 14.98
CA THR A 52 11.45 -7.01 14.70
C THR A 52 10.10 -6.71 14.07
N LEU A 53 9.37 -5.74 14.62
CA LEU A 53 8.06 -5.35 14.09
C LEU A 53 8.15 -4.68 12.73
N ILE A 54 9.22 -3.93 12.43
CA ILE A 54 9.46 -3.40 11.09
C ILE A 54 9.58 -4.53 10.05
N GLN A 55 10.23 -5.65 10.38
CA GLN A 55 10.29 -6.80 9.48
C GLN A 55 8.92 -7.45 9.28
N ALA A 56 8.12 -7.56 10.34
CA ALA A 56 6.74 -8.04 10.24
C ALA A 56 5.88 -7.11 9.37
N LEU A 57 6.03 -5.79 9.51
CA LEU A 57 5.30 -4.82 8.69
C LEU A 57 5.68 -4.91 7.22
N LYS A 58 6.97 -5.08 6.89
CA LYS A 58 7.40 -5.31 5.49
C LYS A 58 6.69 -6.51 4.89
N TYR A 59 6.64 -7.61 5.64
CA TYR A 59 5.92 -8.80 5.23
C TYR A 59 4.43 -8.51 4.99
N CYS A 60 3.74 -7.84 5.91
CA CYS A 60 2.33 -7.48 5.74
C CYS A 60 2.07 -6.56 4.54
N VAL A 61 2.98 -5.62 4.27
CA VAL A 61 2.90 -4.72 3.10
C VAL A 61 3.05 -5.51 1.80
N GLN A 62 4.00 -6.45 1.74
CA GLN A 62 4.20 -7.33 0.59
C GLN A 62 2.96 -8.19 0.32
N GLN A 63 2.41 -8.81 1.36
CA GLN A 63 1.20 -9.63 1.25
C GLN A 63 0.00 -8.81 0.77
N SER A 64 -0.19 -7.60 1.31
CA SER A 64 -1.23 -6.68 0.87
C SER A 64 -1.04 -6.28 -0.61
N GLY A 65 0.21 -6.06 -1.04
CA GLY A 65 0.53 -5.78 -2.43
C GLY A 65 0.16 -6.92 -3.38
N ILE A 66 0.51 -8.16 -3.03
CA ILE A 66 0.16 -9.37 -3.79
C ILE A 66 -1.36 -9.51 -3.94
N VAL A 67 -2.09 -9.31 -2.84
CA VAL A 67 -3.56 -9.35 -2.81
C VAL A 67 -4.16 -8.30 -3.74
N ILE A 68 -3.72 -7.05 -3.63
CA ILE A 68 -4.19 -5.95 -4.48
C ILE A 68 -3.90 -6.26 -5.95
N GLN A 69 -2.71 -6.78 -6.27
CA GLN A 69 -2.32 -7.14 -7.64
C GLN A 69 -3.22 -8.25 -8.22
N ASN A 70 -3.52 -9.29 -7.43
CA ASN A 70 -4.38 -10.39 -7.85
C ASN A 70 -5.82 -9.94 -8.13
N PHE A 71 -6.34 -8.99 -7.35
CA PHE A 71 -7.70 -8.50 -7.57
C PHE A 71 -7.79 -7.46 -8.68
N LEU A 72 -6.78 -6.59 -8.83
CA LEU A 72 -6.70 -5.68 -9.96
C LEU A 72 -6.65 -6.41 -11.31
N SER A 73 -5.89 -7.51 -11.40
CA SER A 73 -5.80 -8.28 -12.64
C SER A 73 -7.13 -8.97 -13.02
N THR A 74 -8.02 -9.19 -12.05
CA THR A 74 -9.26 -9.93 -12.23
C THR A 74 -10.48 -9.01 -12.44
N TYR A 75 -10.50 -7.82 -11.82
CA TYR A 75 -11.72 -6.99 -11.74
C TYR A 75 -11.51 -5.51 -12.08
N SER A 76 -10.34 -5.06 -12.56
CA SER A 76 -10.04 -3.63 -12.64
C SER A 76 -10.91 -2.85 -13.64
N THR A 77 -11.75 -1.98 -13.09
CA THR A 77 -12.19 -0.77 -13.78
C THR A 77 -11.22 0.38 -13.50
N LEU A 78 -11.25 1.44 -14.30
CA LEU A 78 -10.46 2.65 -14.02
C LEU A 78 -10.82 3.26 -12.64
N GLU A 79 -12.07 3.14 -12.21
CA GLU A 79 -12.50 3.61 -10.90
C GLU A 79 -11.80 2.83 -9.77
N ASP A 80 -11.70 1.51 -9.89
CA ASP A 80 -10.97 0.67 -8.93
C ASP A 80 -9.47 1.01 -8.90
N GLU A 81 -8.87 1.24 -10.08
CA GLU A 81 -7.46 1.64 -10.16
C GLU A 81 -7.20 3.01 -9.49
N ILE A 82 -8.13 3.96 -9.64
CA ILE A 82 -8.06 5.26 -8.97
C ILE A 82 -8.15 5.08 -7.45
N ILE A 83 -9.08 4.26 -6.96
CA ILE A 83 -9.24 3.98 -5.52
C ILE A 83 -7.97 3.31 -4.96
N VAL A 84 -7.40 2.34 -5.68
CA VAL A 84 -6.14 1.68 -5.30
C VAL A 84 -5.00 2.69 -5.26
N THR A 85 -4.87 3.51 -6.29
CA THR A 85 -3.80 4.52 -6.35
C THR A 85 -3.90 5.51 -5.19
N ASP A 86 -5.10 5.98 -4.89
CA ASP A 86 -5.32 6.88 -3.77
C ASP A 86 -4.96 6.23 -2.42
N SER A 87 -5.39 4.98 -2.23
CA SER A 87 -5.14 4.21 -1.01
C SER A 87 -3.67 3.87 -0.81
N LEU A 88 -2.95 3.54 -1.89
CA LEU A 88 -1.52 3.26 -1.85
C LEU A 88 -0.70 4.52 -1.54
N VAL A 89 -1.06 5.67 -2.11
CA VAL A 89 -0.40 6.95 -1.79
C VAL A 89 -0.64 7.35 -0.34
N ASP A 90 -1.87 7.22 0.16
CA ASP A 90 -2.20 7.40 1.57
C ASP A 90 -1.35 6.49 2.47
N LEU A 91 -1.34 5.18 2.19
CA LEU A 91 -0.57 4.20 2.95
C LEU A 91 0.93 4.55 2.94
N MET A 92 1.50 4.80 1.77
CA MET A 92 2.89 5.19 1.62
C MET A 92 3.21 6.45 2.42
N SER A 93 2.27 7.38 2.62
CA SER A 93 2.53 8.56 3.45
C SER A 93 2.79 8.22 4.93
N LEU A 94 2.18 7.13 5.41
CA LEU A 94 2.17 6.72 6.82
C LEU A 94 3.24 5.66 7.15
N LEU A 95 3.73 4.92 6.15
CA LEU A 95 4.74 3.89 6.35
C LEU A 95 6.02 4.45 7.03
N PRO A 96 6.64 3.70 7.96
CA PRO A 96 7.96 4.04 8.47
C PRO A 96 9.01 4.08 7.35
N LEU A 97 10.01 4.97 7.49
CA LEU A 97 11.06 5.15 6.47
C LEU A 97 11.78 3.84 6.07
N PRO A 98 12.14 2.92 7.00
CA PRO A 98 12.77 1.65 6.62
C PRO A 98 11.89 0.75 5.75
N VAL A 99 10.57 0.88 5.83
CA VAL A 99 9.61 0.12 5.02
C VAL A 99 9.41 0.81 3.67
N LYS A 100 9.32 2.15 3.64
CA LYS A 100 9.28 2.92 2.39
C LYS A 100 10.47 2.59 1.49
N GLN A 101 11.66 2.56 2.07
CA GLN A 101 12.90 2.30 1.34
C GLN A 101 12.98 0.88 0.75
N SER A 102 12.37 -0.12 1.40
CA SER A 102 12.41 -1.51 0.91
C SER A 102 11.22 -1.88 0.04
N GLU A 103 9.99 -1.50 0.44
CA GLU A 103 8.75 -1.95 -0.22
C GLU A 103 8.09 -0.87 -1.09
N GLY A 104 8.45 0.39 -0.93
CA GLY A 104 7.74 1.50 -1.56
C GLY A 104 7.74 1.44 -3.09
N LEU A 105 8.84 1.03 -3.71
CA LEU A 105 8.89 0.84 -5.17
C LEU A 105 8.01 -0.32 -5.65
N SER A 106 7.91 -1.39 -4.85
CA SER A 106 7.02 -2.52 -5.12
C SER A 106 5.55 -2.12 -5.03
N LEU A 107 5.19 -1.20 -4.12
CA LEU A 107 3.84 -0.63 -4.08
C LEU A 107 3.57 0.28 -5.28
N LEU A 108 4.57 1.06 -5.71
CA LEU A 108 4.43 1.93 -6.88
C LEU A 108 4.16 1.17 -8.17
N SER A 109 4.64 -0.06 -8.32
CA SER A 109 4.38 -0.87 -9.52
C SER A 109 2.93 -1.31 -9.65
N LEU A 110 2.14 -1.24 -8.58
CA LEU A 110 0.71 -1.55 -8.56
C LEU A 110 -0.15 -0.38 -9.04
N ILE A 111 0.40 0.83 -9.05
CA ILE A 111 -0.29 2.04 -9.51
C ILE A 111 -0.25 2.05 -11.03
N SER A 112 -1.40 2.19 -11.71
CA SER A 112 -1.44 2.33 -13.17
C SER A 112 -1.08 3.76 -13.58
N GLU A 113 -0.54 3.93 -14.80
CA GLU A 113 -0.24 5.28 -15.31
C GLU A 113 -1.51 6.10 -15.52
N GLN A 114 -2.59 5.44 -15.97
CA GLN A 114 -3.88 6.08 -16.23
C GLN A 114 -4.53 6.63 -14.96
N SER A 115 -4.58 5.84 -13.89
CA SER A 115 -5.13 6.29 -12.60
C SER A 115 -4.31 7.42 -11.99
N LEU A 116 -2.98 7.34 -12.09
CA LEU A 116 -2.08 8.37 -11.61
C LEU A 116 -2.23 9.69 -12.38
N LYS A 117 -2.38 9.66 -13.70
CA LYS A 117 -2.64 10.85 -14.53
C LYS A 117 -3.97 11.51 -14.21
N ASN A 118 -5.00 10.71 -13.91
CA ASN A 118 -6.30 11.24 -13.49
C ASN A 118 -6.18 11.98 -12.16
N LEU A 119 -5.52 11.37 -11.17
CA LEU A 119 -5.34 11.96 -9.84
C LEU A 119 -4.31 13.08 -9.81
N GLY A 120 -3.32 13.09 -10.72
CA GLY A 120 -2.26 14.09 -10.76
C GLY A 120 -2.73 15.54 -10.97
N LYS A 121 -3.97 15.72 -11.43
CA LYS A 121 -4.62 17.04 -11.56
C LYS A 121 -5.26 17.53 -10.26
N ASP A 122 -5.48 16.64 -9.29
CA ASP A 122 -6.01 16.99 -7.98
C ASP A 122 -4.88 17.48 -7.06
N LYS A 123 -4.97 18.76 -6.68
CA LYS A 123 -4.02 19.39 -5.76
C LYS A 123 -3.91 18.63 -4.42
N LYS A 124 -5.02 18.11 -3.88
CA LYS A 124 -5.00 17.37 -2.60
C LYS A 124 -4.25 16.05 -2.73
N PHE A 125 -4.38 15.38 -3.87
CA PHE A 125 -3.60 14.18 -4.17
C PHE A 125 -2.10 14.49 -4.26
N VAL A 126 -1.72 15.56 -4.97
CA VAL A 126 -0.32 15.99 -5.05
C VAL A 126 0.25 16.36 -3.67
N GLU A 127 -0.51 17.05 -2.83
CA GLU A 127 -0.12 17.36 -1.44
C GLU A 127 0.12 16.08 -0.61
N ARG A 128 -0.65 15.00 -0.85
CA ARG A 128 -0.42 13.71 -0.19
C ARG A 128 0.86 13.03 -0.65
N ILE A 129 1.23 13.12 -1.93
CA ILE A 129 2.52 12.62 -2.42
C ILE A 129 3.66 13.29 -1.65
N CYS A 130 3.59 14.60 -1.42
CA CYS A 130 4.62 15.32 -0.65
C CYS A 130 4.75 14.82 0.80
N LYS A 131 3.71 14.22 1.38
CA LYS A 131 3.73 13.65 2.75
C LYS A 131 4.45 12.31 2.83
N ILE A 132 4.77 11.66 1.71
CA ILE A 132 5.53 10.40 1.70
C ILE A 132 6.91 10.55 2.34
N LYS A 133 7.55 11.72 2.20
CA LYS A 133 8.89 12.00 2.77
C LYS A 133 9.95 10.95 2.38
N ASP A 134 9.83 10.37 1.19
CA ASP A 134 10.86 9.57 0.53
C ASP A 134 11.11 10.16 -0.86
N VAL A 135 12.31 10.70 -1.07
CA VAL A 135 12.65 11.44 -2.29
C VAL A 135 12.53 10.57 -3.53
N LYS A 136 12.95 9.30 -3.45
CA LYS A 136 12.98 8.39 -4.60
C LYS A 136 11.56 8.05 -5.04
N ILE A 137 10.67 7.72 -4.09
CA ILE A 137 9.26 7.44 -4.37
C ILE A 137 8.58 8.67 -4.96
N CYS A 138 8.77 9.85 -4.35
CA CYS A 138 8.18 11.10 -4.83
C CYS A 138 8.64 11.45 -6.26
N GLN A 139 9.92 11.25 -6.57
CA GLN A 139 10.46 11.49 -7.92
C GLN A 139 9.82 10.57 -8.96
N VAL A 140 9.68 9.28 -8.66
CA VAL A 140 9.05 8.31 -9.58
C VAL A 140 7.57 8.69 -9.80
N LEU A 141 6.83 9.02 -8.75
CA LEU A 141 5.45 9.48 -8.88
C LEU A 141 5.33 10.75 -9.72
N ALA A 142 6.18 11.76 -9.45
CA ALA A 142 6.17 13.00 -10.20
C ALA A 142 6.49 12.79 -11.69
N GLN A 143 7.49 11.96 -12.01
CA GLN A 143 7.82 11.62 -13.39
C GLN A 143 6.65 10.95 -14.12
N ARG A 144 5.96 10.02 -13.45
CA ARG A 144 4.81 9.32 -14.05
C ARG A 144 3.54 10.17 -14.15
N ILE A 145 3.44 11.27 -13.41
CA ILE A 145 2.35 12.26 -13.55
C ILE A 145 2.61 13.19 -14.75
N LEU A 146 3.87 13.55 -14.99
CA LEU A 146 4.27 14.54 -16.00
C LEU A 146 4.45 13.97 -17.40
N ASN A 147 4.88 12.70 -17.52
CA ASN A 147 4.91 11.93 -18.77
C ASN A 147 3.52 11.38 -19.05
#